data_AF-A0A938CN05-F1
#
_entry.id   AF-A0A938CN05-F1
#
_cell.length_a   1.000
_cell.length_b   1.000
_cell.length_c   1.000
_cell.angle_alpha   90.00
_cell.angle_beta   90.00
_cell.angle_gamma   90.00
#
_symmetry.space_group_name_H-M   'P 1'
#
loop_
_entity.id
_entity.type
_entity.pdbx_description
1 polymer ?
#
loop_
_entity_poly.entity_id
_entity_poly.type
_entity_poly.pdbx_seq_one_letter_code
_entity_poly.pdbx_strand_id
1 'polypeptide(L)'
;MDDHARTTIRDMVIAVAKAKRTVNYAELFDLIDADIRNPEHRDRLFRTLDDVDREEPVLVTAVVVAQETGLPGHGFFALARELGRLGEGSEVAFHQQELRRVWEHYSRWPHTPRLLPWIAPAARRGRPSQRQGFLPGARRAPSLQCQAKR
;
A
#
# COMPACT_ATOMS: atom_id res chain seq x y z
N MET A 1 6.20 10.96 -16.31
CA MET A 1 5.69 9.58 -16.34
C MET A 1 6.20 8.94 -17.62
N ASP A 2 6.04 7.65 -17.92
CA ASP A 2 5.39 7.35 -19.20
C ASP A 2 3.87 7.27 -18.95
N ASP A 3 3.05 7.27 -20.00
CA ASP A 3 1.59 7.22 -19.84
C ASP A 3 1.12 5.93 -19.17
N HIS A 4 1.85 4.82 -19.38
CA HIS A 4 1.48 3.52 -18.85
C HIS A 4 1.59 3.46 -17.32
N ALA A 5 2.67 3.99 -16.75
CA ALA A 5 2.84 4.05 -15.30
C ALA A 5 1.83 5.00 -14.65
N ARG A 6 1.41 6.08 -15.31
CA ARG A 6 0.31 6.95 -14.83
C ARG A 6 -1.01 6.19 -14.77
N THR A 7 -1.37 5.50 -15.85
CA THR A 7 -2.57 4.66 -15.89
C THR A 7 -2.52 3.58 -14.81
N THR A 8 -1.35 2.96 -14.60
CA THR A 8 -1.15 1.94 -13.57
C THR A 8 -1.39 2.48 -12.16
N ILE A 9 -0.85 3.66 -11.84
CA ILE A 9 -1.05 4.32 -10.55
C ILE A 9 -2.53 4.66 -10.35
N ARG A 10 -3.18 5.23 -11.37
CA ARG A 10 -4.61 5.58 -11.33
C ARG A 10 -5.49 4.34 -11.09
N ASP A 11 -5.31 3.30 -11.88
CA ASP A 11 -6.07 2.05 -11.77
C ASP A 11 -5.88 1.40 -10.39
N MET A 12 -4.66 1.46 -9.87
CA MET A 12 -4.33 0.98 -8.52
C MET A 12 -5.12 1.73 -7.45
N VAL A 13 -5.02 3.07 -7.40
CA VAL A 13 -5.67 3.84 -6.33
C VAL A 13 -7.19 3.70 -6.37
N ILE A 14 -7.76 3.60 -7.58
CA ILE A 14 -9.18 3.31 -7.77
C ILE A 14 -9.52 1.91 -7.24
N ALA A 15 -8.69 0.90 -7.51
CA ALA A 15 -8.93 -0.45 -7.02
C ALA A 15 -8.88 -0.53 -5.49
N VAL A 16 -7.93 0.20 -4.86
CA VAL A 16 -7.83 0.33 -3.40
C VAL A 16 -9.07 1.05 -2.82
N ALA A 17 -9.51 2.13 -3.47
CA ALA A 17 -10.73 2.85 -3.10
C ALA A 17 -11.98 1.96 -3.18
N LYS A 18 -12.13 1.18 -4.26
CA LYS A 18 -13.21 0.19 -4.43
C LYS A 18 -13.19 -0.89 -3.35
N ALA A 19 -12.00 -1.32 -2.94
CA ALA A 19 -11.81 -2.29 -1.85
C ALA A 19 -12.02 -1.69 -0.45
N LYS A 20 -12.29 -0.38 -0.35
CA LYS A 20 -12.40 0.36 0.91
C LYS A 20 -11.18 0.19 1.82
N ARG A 21 -9.99 0.22 1.21
CA ARG A 21 -8.71 0.11 1.89
C ARG A 21 -7.87 1.37 1.69
N THR A 22 -6.75 1.42 2.39
CA THR A 22 -5.65 2.33 2.13
C THR A 22 -4.42 1.55 1.68
N VAL A 23 -3.51 2.24 1.00
CA VAL A 23 -2.20 1.74 0.56
C VAL A 23 -1.15 2.72 1.05
N ASN A 24 0.04 2.24 1.41
CA ASN A 24 1.10 3.14 1.84
C ASN A 24 2.02 3.56 0.69
N TYR A 25 2.75 4.66 0.85
CA TYR A 25 3.66 5.14 -0.19
C TYR A 25 4.73 4.10 -0.57
N ALA A 26 5.27 3.32 0.36
CA ALA A 26 6.29 2.31 0.05
C ALA A 26 5.73 1.22 -0.89
N GLU A 27 4.51 0.74 -0.63
CA GLU A 27 3.81 -0.21 -1.53
C GLU A 27 3.58 0.38 -2.92
N LEU A 28 3.29 1.69 -3.00
CA LEU A 28 3.11 2.38 -4.27
C LEU A 28 4.43 2.54 -5.05
N PHE A 29 5.55 2.82 -4.38
CA PHE A 29 6.88 2.88 -4.99
C PHE A 29 7.34 1.50 -5.50
N ASP A 30 7.13 0.44 -4.70
CA ASP A 30 7.44 -0.93 -5.08
C ASP A 30 6.67 -1.36 -6.34
N LEU A 31 5.41 -0.92 -6.48
CA LEU A 31 4.56 -1.28 -7.63
C LEU A 31 5.08 -0.74 -8.96
N ILE A 32 5.66 0.45 -8.95
CA ILE A 32 6.13 1.14 -10.16
C ILE A 32 7.63 0.99 -10.38
N ASP A 33 8.28 0.08 -9.64
CA ASP A 33 9.73 -0.16 -9.67
C ASP A 33 10.54 1.14 -9.49
N ALA A 34 10.12 1.98 -8.54
CA ALA A 34 10.76 3.25 -8.26
C ALA A 34 11.33 3.32 -6.84
N ASP A 35 12.52 3.91 -6.70
CA ASP A 35 13.14 4.15 -5.39
C ASP A 35 12.56 5.39 -4.67
N ILE A 36 11.96 5.18 -3.50
CA ILE A 36 11.47 6.24 -2.59
C ILE A 36 12.57 7.19 -2.09
N ARG A 37 13.83 6.74 -2.09
CA ARG A 37 14.98 7.56 -1.66
C ARG A 37 15.46 8.50 -2.77
N ASN A 38 15.09 8.23 -4.02
CA ASN A 38 15.42 9.09 -5.15
C ASN A 38 14.44 10.30 -5.18
N PRO A 39 14.93 11.54 -5.00
CA PRO A 39 14.07 12.72 -5.01
C PRO A 39 13.32 12.92 -6.32
N GLU A 40 13.93 12.60 -7.47
CA GLU A 40 13.28 12.73 -8.78
C GLU A 40 12.10 11.76 -8.91
N HIS A 41 12.25 10.53 -8.42
CA HIS A 41 11.17 9.55 -8.41
C HIS A 41 10.02 10.00 -7.51
N ARG A 42 10.32 10.58 -6.34
CA ARG A 42 9.30 11.14 -5.45
C ARG A 42 8.54 12.28 -6.10
N ASP A 43 9.24 13.25 -6.65
CA ASP A 43 8.62 14.40 -7.29
C ASP A 43 7.74 13.96 -8.46
N ARG A 44 8.22 12.99 -9.26
CA ARG A 44 7.47 12.42 -10.38
C ARG A 44 6.21 11.69 -9.93
N LEU A 45 6.28 10.90 -8.85
CA LEU A 45 5.11 10.21 -8.29
C LEU A 45 4.09 11.20 -7.72
N PHE A 46 4.52 12.17 -6.91
CA PHE A 46 3.60 13.12 -6.29
C PHE A 46 2.88 14.00 -7.30
N ARG A 47 3.57 14.50 -8.34
CA ARG A 47 2.91 15.21 -9.45
C ARG A 47 1.86 14.33 -10.13
N THR A 48 2.17 13.05 -10.33
CA THR A 48 1.21 12.11 -10.92
C THR A 48 -0.01 11.92 -10.04
N LEU A 49 0.17 11.76 -8.73
CA LEU A 49 -0.95 11.65 -7.78
C LEU A 49 -1.83 12.90 -7.84
N ASP A 50 -1.22 14.09 -7.92
CA ASP A 50 -1.97 15.33 -8.06
C ASP A 50 -2.75 15.39 -9.38
N ASP A 51 -2.14 14.96 -10.50
CA ASP A 51 -2.81 14.89 -11.80
C ASP A 51 -4.01 13.93 -11.76
N VAL A 52 -3.86 12.77 -11.12
CA VAL A 52 -4.96 11.82 -10.91
C VAL A 52 -6.10 12.47 -10.12
N ASP A 53 -5.79 13.16 -9.02
CA ASP A 53 -6.82 13.83 -8.21
C ASP A 53 -7.51 14.99 -8.95
N ARG A 54 -6.83 15.67 -9.87
CA ARG A 54 -7.44 16.71 -10.73
C ARG A 54 -8.34 16.13 -11.80
N GLU A 55 -8.06 14.92 -12.28
CA GLU A 55 -8.86 14.21 -13.29
C GLU A 55 -10.07 13.47 -12.69
N GLU A 56 -10.05 13.18 -11.40
CA GLU A 56 -11.11 12.44 -10.70
C GLU A 56 -12.13 13.38 -10.01
N PRO A 57 -13.40 12.97 -9.88
CA PRO A 57 -14.43 13.79 -9.22
C PRO A 57 -14.20 13.93 -7.71
N VAL A 58 -13.47 13.00 -7.11
CA VAL A 58 -13.09 12.95 -5.69
C VAL A 58 -11.57 12.89 -5.59
N LEU A 59 -10.99 13.33 -4.47
CA LEU A 59 -9.55 13.19 -4.24
C LEU A 59 -9.22 11.72 -3.90
N VAL A 60 -9.18 10.88 -4.93
CA VAL A 60 -9.01 9.43 -4.81
C VAL A 60 -7.70 9.07 -4.12
N THR A 61 -6.66 9.91 -4.22
CA THR A 61 -5.38 9.64 -3.56
C THR A 61 -5.43 9.80 -2.04
N ALA A 62 -6.57 10.19 -1.47
CA ALA A 62 -6.84 10.12 -0.03
C ALA A 62 -6.62 8.70 0.55
N VAL A 63 -6.66 7.65 -0.27
CA VAL A 63 -6.36 6.28 0.12
C VAL A 63 -4.86 5.99 0.25
N VAL A 64 -3.99 6.88 -0.23
CA VAL A 64 -2.53 6.76 -0.15
C VAL A 64 -2.04 7.45 1.12
N VAL A 65 -1.42 6.71 2.02
CA VAL A 65 -1.06 7.20 3.36
C VAL A 65 0.41 6.92 3.71
N ALA A 66 0.97 7.71 4.62
CA ALA A 66 2.23 7.36 5.27
C ALA A 66 2.00 6.19 6.23
N GLN A 67 2.99 5.30 6.32
CA GLN A 67 2.89 4.08 7.13
C GLN A 67 2.82 4.40 8.63
N GLU A 68 3.49 5.46 9.06
CA GLU A 68 3.66 5.85 10.46
C GLU A 68 2.44 6.56 11.01
N THR A 69 1.80 7.42 10.21
CA THR A 69 0.71 8.29 10.66
C THR A 69 -0.67 7.79 10.22
N GLY A 70 -0.73 6.98 9.16
CA GLY A 70 -2.00 6.63 8.51
C GLY A 70 -2.69 7.82 7.83
N LEU A 71 -1.97 8.93 7.61
CA LEU A 71 -2.45 10.12 6.93
C LEU A 71 -1.72 10.32 5.60
N PRO A 72 -2.35 10.97 4.60
CA PRO A 72 -1.68 11.39 3.39
C PRO A 72 -0.53 12.36 3.69
N GLY A 73 0.41 12.47 2.75
CA GLY A 73 1.50 13.45 2.85
C GLY A 73 1.01 14.90 2.74
N HIS A 74 1.85 15.84 3.14
CA HIS A 74 1.55 17.28 3.06
C HIS A 74 1.12 17.75 1.66
N GLY A 75 1.67 17.15 0.59
CA GLY A 75 1.30 17.46 -0.80
C GLY A 75 -0.19 17.28 -1.07
N PHE A 76 -0.81 16.23 -0.54
CA PHE A 76 -2.26 16.00 -0.68
C PHE A 76 -3.08 17.14 -0.05
N PHE A 77 -2.73 17.58 1.15
CA PHE A 77 -3.44 18.67 1.82
C PHE A 77 -3.17 20.03 1.16
N ALA A 78 -1.98 20.23 0.62
CA ALA A 78 -1.66 21.42 -0.18
C ALA A 78 -2.53 21.47 -1.45
N LEU A 79 -2.65 20.36 -2.19
CA LEU A 79 -3.53 20.25 -3.35
C LEU A 79 -5.00 20.45 -2.97
N ALA A 80 -5.45 19.85 -1.85
CA ALA A 80 -6.81 20.01 -1.39
C ALA A 80 -7.16 21.48 -1.08
N ARG A 81 -6.20 22.26 -0.56
CA ARG A 81 -6.35 23.71 -0.37
C ARG A 81 -6.34 24.48 -1.69
N GLU A 82 -5.43 24.15 -2.59
CA GLU A 82 -5.35 24.72 -3.95
C GLU A 82 -6.68 24.56 -4.71
N LEU A 83 -7.29 23.38 -4.60
CA LEU A 83 -8.58 23.07 -5.21
C LEU A 83 -9.79 23.64 -4.43
N GLY A 84 -9.57 24.38 -3.34
CA GLY A 84 -10.63 24.94 -2.51
C GLY A 84 -11.48 23.90 -1.75
N ARG A 85 -11.01 22.67 -1.62
CA ARG A 85 -11.70 21.57 -0.91
C ARG A 85 -11.41 21.56 0.58
N LEU A 86 -10.20 21.98 0.97
CA LEU A 86 -9.77 22.12 2.35
C LEU A 86 -9.59 23.61 2.69
N GLY A 87 -10.30 24.09 3.71
CA GLY A 87 -10.08 25.41 4.31
C GLY A 87 -9.08 25.38 5.46
N GLU A 88 -9.25 26.27 6.45
CA GLU A 88 -8.40 26.34 7.66
C GLU A 88 -8.71 25.23 8.70
N GLY A 89 -9.47 24.22 8.32
CA GLY A 89 -9.90 23.13 9.20
C GLY A 89 -8.81 22.09 9.49
N SER A 90 -9.16 21.12 10.34
CA SER A 90 -8.30 19.99 10.67
C SER A 90 -8.08 19.09 9.45
N GLU A 91 -6.81 18.88 9.09
CA GLU A 91 -6.38 17.96 8.03
C GLU A 91 -6.83 16.51 8.30
N VAL A 92 -6.79 16.08 9.56
CA VAL A 92 -7.24 14.73 9.96
C VAL A 92 -8.74 14.58 9.74
N ALA A 93 -9.53 15.56 10.19
CA ALA A 93 -10.98 15.52 10.00
C ALA A 93 -11.36 15.56 8.51
N PHE A 94 -10.66 16.39 7.74
CA PHE A 94 -10.81 16.46 6.29
C PHE A 94 -10.48 15.12 5.63
N HIS A 95 -9.34 14.51 5.96
CA HIS A 95 -8.94 13.21 5.41
C HIS A 95 -9.98 12.12 5.68
N GLN A 96 -10.49 12.04 6.91
CA GLN A 96 -11.54 11.08 7.25
C GLN A 96 -12.83 11.31 6.46
N GLN A 97 -13.19 12.58 6.21
CA GLN A 97 -14.34 12.92 5.38
C GLN A 97 -14.12 12.57 3.91
N GLU A 98 -12.94 12.88 3.37
CA GLU A 98 -12.60 12.62 1.98
C GLU A 98 -12.50 11.11 1.70
N LEU A 99 -11.90 10.32 2.61
CA LEU A 99 -11.93 8.85 2.53
C LEU A 99 -13.35 8.29 2.42
N ARG A 100 -14.29 8.81 3.23
CA ARG A 100 -15.70 8.39 3.14
C ARG A 100 -16.29 8.73 1.77
N ARG A 101 -16.04 9.93 1.25
CA ARG A 101 -16.51 10.35 -0.08
C ARG A 101 -15.95 9.48 -1.19
N VAL A 102 -14.65 9.17 -1.13
CA VAL A 102 -13.97 8.29 -2.08
C VAL A 102 -14.61 6.90 -2.06
N TRP A 103 -14.75 6.29 -0.89
CA TRP A 103 -15.37 4.96 -0.78
C TRP A 103 -16.84 4.96 -1.21
N GLU A 104 -17.60 6.00 -0.88
CA GLU A 104 -18.98 6.14 -1.30
C GLU A 104 -19.08 6.25 -2.83
N HIS A 105 -18.28 7.13 -3.43
CA HIS A 105 -18.22 7.35 -4.87
C HIS A 105 -17.94 6.03 -5.61
N TYR A 106 -16.89 5.31 -5.21
CA TYR A 106 -16.46 4.09 -5.89
C TYR A 106 -17.24 2.83 -5.49
N SER A 107 -18.00 2.85 -4.39
CA SER A 107 -18.89 1.74 -4.02
C SER A 107 -20.19 1.67 -4.83
N ARG A 108 -20.60 2.80 -5.42
CA ARG A 108 -21.84 2.90 -6.21
C ARG A 108 -21.66 2.46 -7.66
N TRP A 109 -20.44 2.15 -8.10
CA TRP A 109 -20.15 1.77 -9.48
C TRP A 109 -20.15 0.24 -9.68
N PRO A 110 -20.90 -0.29 -10.66
CA PRO A 110 -21.02 -1.72 -10.88
C PRO A 110 -19.68 -2.34 -11.27
N HIS A 111 -19.41 -3.50 -10.68
CA HIS A 111 -18.14 -4.21 -10.77
C HIS A 111 -17.80 -4.62 -12.21
N THR A 112 -16.69 -4.12 -12.75
CA THR A 112 -15.86 -4.89 -13.70
C THR A 112 -14.47 -5.01 -13.08
N PRO A 113 -14.20 -6.07 -12.30
CA PRO A 113 -12.86 -6.31 -11.81
C PRO A 113 -12.01 -6.79 -12.98
N ARG A 114 -11.17 -5.90 -13.52
CA ARG A 114 -9.94 -6.37 -14.16
C ARG A 114 -9.03 -6.78 -13.00
N LEU A 115 -9.16 -8.04 -12.59
CA LEU A 115 -8.55 -8.61 -11.39
C LEU A 115 -7.04 -8.35 -11.37
N LEU A 116 -6.60 -7.39 -10.56
CA LEU A 116 -5.22 -7.31 -10.13
C LEU A 116 -5.05 -8.25 -8.92
N PRO A 117 -4.19 -9.28 -9.01
CA PRO A 117 -4.14 -10.39 -8.04
C PRO A 117 -3.66 -10.02 -6.63
N TRP A 118 -3.20 -8.79 -6.39
CA TRP A 118 -2.57 -8.37 -5.13
C TRP A 118 -3.53 -7.71 -4.12
N ILE A 119 -4.81 -7.51 -4.45
CA ILE A 119 -5.84 -6.98 -3.52
C ILE A 119 -6.27 -8.04 -2.46
N ALA A 120 -5.71 -9.25 -2.53
CA ALA A 120 -5.87 -10.26 -1.49
C ALA A 120 -5.56 -9.66 -0.10
N PRO A 121 -6.34 -9.97 0.95
CA PRO A 121 -6.09 -9.45 2.30
C PRO A 121 -4.65 -9.75 2.70
N ALA A 122 -3.92 -8.72 3.12
CA ALA A 122 -2.69 -8.89 3.87
C ALA A 122 -3.03 -9.65 5.16
N ALA A 123 -3.03 -10.98 5.08
CA ALA A 123 -2.98 -11.83 6.24
C ALA A 123 -1.73 -11.40 7.01
N ARG A 124 -1.94 -10.87 8.22
CA ARG A 124 -0.93 -10.48 9.18
C ARG A 124 0.27 -11.44 9.10
N ARG A 125 1.36 -11.00 8.47
CA ARG A 125 2.64 -11.70 8.54
C ARG A 125 3.18 -11.48 9.94
N GLY A 126 2.71 -12.31 10.88
CA GLY A 126 3.36 -12.50 12.16
C GLY A 126 4.78 -12.97 11.87
N ARG A 127 5.77 -12.16 12.28
CA ARG A 127 7.17 -12.57 12.31
C ARG A 127 7.26 -13.82 13.19
N PRO A 128 7.81 -14.97 12.72
CA PRO A 128 8.25 -15.98 13.65
C PRO A 128 9.49 -15.44 14.38
N SER A 129 9.28 -15.09 15.64
CA SER A 129 10.34 -14.85 16.63
C SER A 129 11.15 -16.14 16.79
N GLN A 130 12.34 -16.19 16.18
CA GLN A 130 13.37 -17.18 16.48
C GLN A 130 13.89 -16.94 17.92
N ARG A 131 13.21 -17.57 18.89
CA ARG A 131 13.72 -17.81 20.24
C ARG A 131 13.26 -19.20 20.70
N GLN A 132 14.10 -20.20 20.49
CA GLN A 132 14.30 -21.34 21.39
C GLN A 132 15.80 -21.66 21.29
N GLY A 133 16.58 -21.68 22.35
CA GLY A 133 16.28 -22.27 23.65
C GLY A 133 17.21 -23.47 23.80
N PHE A 134 18.09 -23.40 24.77
CA PHE A 134 19.33 -24.16 24.93
C PHE A 134 19.12 -25.40 25.84
N LEU A 135 19.58 -26.58 25.39
CA LEU A 135 20.04 -27.80 26.12
C LEU A 135 19.08 -28.58 27.08
N PRO A 136 19.37 -29.82 27.58
CA PRO A 136 20.58 -30.68 27.44
C PRO A 136 20.35 -32.21 27.15
N GLY A 137 21.42 -32.87 26.71
CA GLY A 137 21.90 -34.21 27.14
C GLY A 137 20.97 -35.44 27.19
N ALA A 138 21.23 -36.43 26.33
CA ALA A 138 21.05 -37.85 26.67
C ALA A 138 22.01 -38.74 25.87
N ARG A 139 22.68 -39.66 26.58
CA ARG A 139 23.66 -40.63 26.11
C ARG A 139 22.97 -41.81 25.43
N ARG A 140 23.62 -42.42 24.43
CA ARG A 140 24.04 -43.85 24.36
C ARG A 140 24.35 -44.28 22.91
N ALA A 141 25.57 -44.77 22.69
CA ALA A 141 25.86 -45.84 21.74
C ALA A 141 25.65 -47.20 22.44
N PRO A 142 25.88 -48.39 21.83
CA PRO A 142 26.16 -48.73 20.43
C PRO A 142 25.29 -49.91 19.91
N SER A 143 25.33 -50.25 18.61
CA SER A 143 25.00 -51.62 18.15
C SER A 143 25.73 -51.95 16.84
N LEU A 144 26.59 -52.96 16.92
CA LEU A 144 27.19 -53.70 15.81
C LEU A 144 26.13 -54.62 15.18
N GLN A 145 26.08 -54.71 13.85
CA GLN A 145 25.88 -55.94 13.05
C GLN A 145 26.06 -55.56 11.56
N CYS A 146 27.13 -55.99 10.88
CA CYS A 146 27.39 -57.30 10.27
C CYS A 146 26.49 -57.65 9.05
N GLN A 147 27.20 -58.01 7.97
CA GLN A 147 26.80 -58.72 6.73
C GLN A 147 26.27 -57.86 5.56
N ALA A 148 26.55 -58.15 4.29
CA ALA A 148 27.53 -58.98 3.57
C ALA A 148 27.25 -58.81 2.05
N LYS A 149 28.17 -59.30 1.20
CA LYS A 149 28.00 -59.74 -0.22
C LYS A 149 27.95 -58.60 -1.26
N ARG A 150 28.71 -58.61 -2.35
CA ARG A 150 29.51 -59.62 -3.07
C ARG A 150 30.66 -58.93 -3.80
#